data_AF-A0A538HWB3-F1
#
_entry.id   AF-A0A538HWB3-F1
#
_cell.length_a   1.000
_cell.length_b   1.000
_cell.length_c   1.000
_cell.angle_alpha   90.00
_cell.angle_beta   90.00
_cell.angle_gamma   90.00
#
_symmetry.space_group_name_H-M   'P 1'
#
loop_
_entity.id
_entity.type
_entity.pdbx_description
1 polymer ?
#
loop_
_entity_poly.entity_id
_entity_poly.type
_entity_poly.pdbx_seq_one_letter_code
_entity_poly.pdbx_strand_id
1 'polypeptide(L)'
;MPSISTAWVSDTEVMESPADPPKGAPRLFGGFGIDSLAAGLFLLAGAIVFLSYAPFTYHIYLALHVTAAVIWVGGDITLTTLGIVFERRHEGDTLAALGRMGAWIGTRVYTPALFVVIGFGIALMHELHLDYGQFWVVFGLTGWAIAAIVGVGFVGPELGRIDEAARTHGPESEEVARRVKRLFAIFRFDTALLILIVLDMATRPSF
;
A
#
# COMPACT_ATOMS: atom_id res chain seq x y z
N MET A 1 -25.95 -7.43 76.04
CA MET A 1 -24.69 -7.87 75.39
C MET A 1 -24.91 -9.29 74.86
N PRO A 2 -24.42 -9.63 73.66
CA PRO A 2 -25.16 -9.65 72.38
C PRO A 2 -25.29 -11.08 71.76
N SER A 3 -26.35 -11.40 71.01
CA SER A 3 -26.60 -11.33 69.53
C SER A 3 -25.95 -12.41 68.64
N ILE A 4 -26.82 -13.24 68.04
CA ILE A 4 -26.92 -13.68 66.62
C ILE A 4 -25.61 -13.92 65.83
N SER A 5 -25.46 -15.10 65.20
CA SER A 5 -25.06 -15.18 63.78
C SER A 5 -25.30 -16.56 63.14
N THR A 6 -26.20 -16.57 62.18
CA THR A 6 -26.35 -17.53 61.07
C THR A 6 -25.26 -17.32 60.02
N ALA A 7 -24.49 -18.35 59.65
CA ALA A 7 -23.80 -18.41 58.35
C ALA A 7 -23.23 -19.83 58.09
N TRP A 8 -24.02 -20.68 57.44
CA TRP A 8 -23.51 -21.83 56.69
C TRP A 8 -23.79 -21.57 55.21
N VAL A 9 -22.95 -20.75 54.57
CA VAL A 9 -22.84 -20.67 53.11
C VAL A 9 -21.40 -20.26 52.81
N SER A 10 -20.62 -21.18 52.22
CA SER A 10 -19.79 -20.99 51.02
C SER A 10 -18.65 -22.00 51.05
N ASP A 11 -18.61 -22.87 50.05
CA ASP A 11 -17.38 -23.37 49.40
C ASP A 11 -17.81 -24.35 48.30
N THR A 12 -18.49 -23.83 47.29
CA THR A 12 -18.48 -24.42 45.95
C THR A 12 -17.57 -23.55 45.13
N GLU A 13 -16.36 -24.03 44.87
CA GLU A 13 -15.46 -23.50 43.84
C GLU A 13 -16.24 -23.33 42.53
N VAL A 14 -16.56 -22.08 42.22
CA VAL A 14 -17.01 -21.70 40.90
C VAL A 14 -15.76 -21.70 40.03
N MET A 15 -15.59 -22.74 39.21
CA MET A 15 -14.63 -22.70 38.11
C MET A 15 -14.97 -21.50 37.23
N GLU A 16 -14.12 -20.48 37.29
CA GLU A 16 -14.23 -19.26 36.52
C GLU A 16 -14.10 -19.63 35.03
N SER A 17 -15.21 -19.47 34.29
CA SER A 17 -15.23 -19.60 32.84
C SER A 17 -14.18 -18.65 32.23
N PRO A 18 -13.43 -19.06 31.18
CA PRO A 18 -12.44 -18.19 30.56
C PRO A 18 -13.08 -16.85 30.20
N ALA A 19 -12.49 -15.78 30.74
CA ALA A 19 -12.98 -14.42 30.59
C ALA A 19 -13.21 -14.08 29.11
N ASP A 20 -14.40 -13.56 28.81
CA ASP A 20 -14.69 -13.00 27.49
C ASP A 20 -13.64 -11.92 27.16
N PRO A 21 -13.11 -11.89 25.93
CA PRO A 21 -12.15 -10.87 25.54
C PRO A 21 -12.75 -9.47 25.72
N PRO A 22 -11.94 -8.48 26.15
CA PRO A 22 -12.44 -7.14 26.45
C PRO A 22 -13.18 -6.55 25.24
N LYS A 23 -14.45 -6.18 25.45
CA LYS A 23 -15.27 -5.46 24.47
C LYS A 23 -14.59 -4.13 24.15
N GLY A 24 -14.00 -4.04 22.95
CA GLY A 24 -13.42 -2.79 22.45
C GLY A 24 -12.04 -2.88 21.83
N ALA A 25 -11.51 -4.07 21.53
CA ALA A 25 -10.33 -4.16 20.67
C ALA A 25 -10.62 -3.42 19.34
N PRO A 26 -9.89 -2.34 19.00
CA PRO A 26 -10.12 -1.63 17.75
C PRO A 26 -9.82 -2.59 16.60
N ARG A 27 -10.85 -2.91 15.82
CA ARG A 27 -10.67 -3.68 14.59
C ARG A 27 -9.80 -2.84 13.67
N LEU A 28 -8.54 -3.26 13.49
CA LEU A 28 -7.52 -2.55 12.72
C LEU A 28 -7.95 -2.32 11.24
N PHE A 29 -8.94 -3.10 10.80
CA PHE A 29 -9.80 -2.79 9.67
C PHE A 29 -11.27 -2.84 10.13
N GLY A 30 -11.85 -1.69 10.45
CA GLY A 30 -13.30 -1.55 10.30
C GLY A 30 -13.62 -1.87 8.84
N GLY A 31 -14.56 -2.79 8.60
CA GLY A 31 -14.99 -3.08 7.23
C GLY A 31 -15.27 -1.77 6.51
N PHE A 32 -14.79 -1.62 5.27
CA PHE A 32 -14.95 -0.39 4.48
C PHE A 32 -16.35 0.17 4.74
N GLY A 33 -16.41 1.37 5.34
CA GLY A 33 -17.69 1.99 5.65
C GLY A 33 -18.53 1.99 4.38
N ILE A 34 -19.84 1.80 4.51
CA ILE A 34 -20.77 1.83 3.38
C ILE A 34 -20.54 3.11 2.57
N ASP A 35 -20.13 4.20 3.22
CA ASP A 35 -19.75 5.47 2.61
C ASP A 35 -18.51 5.39 1.68
N SER A 36 -17.49 4.61 2.05
CA SER A 36 -16.29 4.40 1.23
C SER A 36 -16.57 3.48 0.04
N LEU A 37 -17.41 2.46 0.24
CA LEU A 37 -17.87 1.59 -0.83
C LEU A 37 -18.80 2.36 -1.79
N ALA A 38 -19.69 3.20 -1.26
CA ALA A 38 -20.57 4.05 -2.04
C ALA A 38 -19.79 5.13 -2.80
N ALA A 39 -18.80 5.76 -2.18
CA ALA A 39 -17.92 6.72 -2.86
C ALA A 39 -17.08 6.05 -3.94
N GLY A 40 -16.51 4.87 -3.67
CA GLY A 40 -15.79 4.07 -4.66
C GLY A 40 -16.67 3.63 -5.83
N LEU A 41 -17.90 3.20 -5.55
CA LEU A 41 -18.88 2.79 -6.56
C LEU A 41 -19.40 3.99 -7.36
N PHE A 42 -19.59 5.15 -6.73
CA PHE A 42 -20.01 6.39 -7.38
C PHE A 42 -18.91 6.93 -8.29
N LEU A 43 -17.64 6.87 -7.86
CA LEU A 43 -16.50 7.23 -8.70
C LEU A 43 -16.31 6.24 -9.85
N LEU A 44 -16.49 4.94 -9.61
CA LEU A 44 -16.44 3.90 -10.63
C LEU A 44 -17.57 4.08 -11.66
N ALA A 45 -18.81 4.31 -11.19
CA ALA A 45 -19.96 4.55 -12.05
C ALA A 45 -19.84 5.87 -12.82
N GLY A 46 -19.36 6.93 -12.16
CA GLY A 46 -19.06 8.21 -12.79
C GLY A 46 -17.97 8.08 -13.86
N ALA A 47 -16.92 7.30 -13.60
CA ALA A 47 -15.90 6.96 -14.58
C ALA A 47 -16.52 6.17 -15.74
N ILE A 48 -17.29 5.11 -15.49
CA ILE A 48 -17.93 4.29 -16.54
C ILE A 48 -18.87 5.14 -17.42
N VAL A 49 -19.69 6.00 -16.82
CA VAL A 49 -20.61 6.89 -17.54
C VAL A 49 -19.82 7.92 -18.35
N PHE A 50 -18.83 8.59 -17.76
CA PHE A 50 -17.96 9.52 -18.48
C PHE A 50 -17.21 8.84 -19.65
N LEU A 51 -16.70 7.63 -19.43
CA LEU A 51 -16.02 6.79 -20.42
C LEU A 51 -16.98 6.30 -21.52
N SER A 52 -18.29 6.25 -21.26
CA SER A 52 -19.31 5.88 -22.26
C SER A 52 -19.72 7.01 -23.22
N TYR A 53 -19.16 8.22 -23.05
CA TYR A 53 -19.39 9.36 -23.96
C TYR A 53 -18.12 9.81 -24.71
N ALA A 54 -16.94 9.24 -24.42
CA ALA A 54 -15.67 9.57 -25.08
C ALA A 54 -15.53 8.80 -26.41
N PRO A 55 -14.87 9.30 -27.48
CA PRO A 55 -14.92 8.66 -28.81
C PRO A 55 -13.66 7.83 -29.20
N PHE A 56 -13.38 6.60 -28.78
CA PHE A 56 -13.88 5.76 -27.68
C PHE A 56 -12.78 4.83 -27.12
N THR A 57 -11.55 4.79 -27.69
CA THR A 57 -10.55 3.77 -27.31
C THR A 57 -9.26 4.40 -26.78
N TYR A 58 -8.61 5.26 -27.57
CA TYR A 58 -7.39 5.96 -27.13
C TYR A 58 -7.57 6.73 -25.80
N HIS A 59 -8.63 7.53 -25.69
CA HIS A 59 -8.86 8.36 -24.49
C HIS A 59 -9.15 7.50 -23.26
N ILE A 60 -9.80 6.35 -23.44
CA ILE A 60 -10.06 5.39 -22.36
C ILE A 60 -8.75 4.75 -21.90
N TYR A 61 -7.92 4.28 -22.84
CA TYR A 61 -6.63 3.68 -22.51
C TYR A 61 -5.72 4.68 -21.80
N LEU A 62 -5.69 5.92 -22.28
CA LEU A 62 -4.93 7.00 -21.67
C LEU A 62 -5.45 7.32 -20.27
N ALA A 63 -6.76 7.46 -20.09
CA ALA A 63 -7.35 7.76 -18.79
C ALA A 63 -7.05 6.65 -17.76
N LEU A 64 -7.19 5.38 -18.14
CA LEU A 64 -6.92 4.24 -17.26
C LEU A 64 -5.43 4.12 -16.94
N HIS A 65 -4.55 4.30 -17.93
CA HIS A 65 -3.09 4.32 -17.73
C HIS A 65 -2.66 5.41 -16.75
N VAL A 66 -3.06 6.66 -17.01
CA VAL A 66 -2.67 7.82 -16.20
C VAL A 66 -3.26 7.74 -14.79
N THR A 67 -4.52 7.31 -14.66
CA THR A 67 -5.15 7.15 -13.34
C THR A 67 -4.41 6.12 -12.49
N ALA A 68 -4.06 4.97 -13.07
CA ALA A 68 -3.29 3.95 -12.36
C ALA A 68 -1.88 4.45 -11.99
N ALA A 69 -1.21 5.18 -12.89
CA ALA A 69 0.08 5.80 -12.60
C ALA A 69 -0.02 6.82 -11.45
N VAL A 70 -1.05 7.66 -11.42
CA VAL A 70 -1.28 8.65 -10.36
C VAL A 70 -1.54 7.98 -9.01
N ILE A 71 -2.36 6.92 -8.97
CA ILE A 71 -2.62 6.16 -7.73
C ILE A 71 -1.33 5.56 -7.19
N TRP A 72 -0.52 4.98 -8.07
CA TRP A 72 0.73 4.34 -7.69
C TRP A 72 1.77 5.37 -7.22
N VAL A 73 2.11 6.34 -8.06
CA VAL A 73 3.13 7.37 -7.77
C VAL A 73 2.73 8.23 -6.57
N GLY A 74 1.46 8.67 -6.51
CA GLY A 74 0.97 9.51 -5.41
C GLY A 74 0.95 8.77 -4.07
N GLY A 75 0.60 7.48 -4.09
CA GLY A 75 0.69 6.62 -2.91
C GLY A 75 2.13 6.48 -2.42
N ASP A 76 3.06 6.24 -3.34
CA ASP A 76 4.47 6.02 -3.01
C ASP A 76 5.12 7.29 -2.42
N ILE A 77 4.83 8.46 -3.02
CA ILE A 77 5.20 9.77 -2.48
C ILE A 77 4.67 9.95 -1.05
N THR A 78 3.42 9.55 -0.79
CA THR A 78 2.80 9.67 0.54
C THR A 78 3.50 8.79 1.56
N LEU A 79 3.69 7.50 1.27
CA LEU A 79 4.36 6.56 2.19
C LEU A 79 5.81 6.96 2.44
N THR A 80 6.53 7.36 1.40
CA THR A 80 7.91 7.83 1.50
C THR A 80 8.01 9.09 2.36
N THR A 81 7.10 10.05 2.17
CA THR A 81 7.06 11.29 2.96
C THR A 81 6.80 10.99 4.44
N LEU A 82 5.78 10.19 4.75
CA LEU A 82 5.49 9.78 6.13
C LEU A 82 6.64 8.98 6.74
N GLY A 83 7.29 8.11 5.97
CA GLY A 83 8.47 7.38 6.41
C GLY A 83 9.63 8.29 6.80
N ILE A 84 9.90 9.34 6.01
CA ILE A 84 10.89 10.38 6.34
C ILE A 84 10.50 11.13 7.61
N VAL A 85 9.22 11.50 7.77
CA VAL A 85 8.73 12.23 8.94
C VAL A 85 8.91 11.39 10.22
N PHE A 86 8.46 10.13 10.23
CA PHE A 86 8.56 9.27 11.41
C PHE A 86 10.01 8.87 11.73
N GLU A 87 10.85 8.64 10.71
CA GLU A 87 12.28 8.39 10.91
C GLU A 87 12.97 9.59 11.59
N ARG A 88 12.68 10.83 11.15
CA ARG A 88 13.25 12.05 11.75
C ARG A 88 12.76 12.32 13.18
N ARG A 89 11.60 11.80 13.55
CA ARG A 89 11.04 11.92 14.90
C ARG A 89 11.44 10.78 15.83
N HIS A 90 12.21 9.80 15.34
CA HIS A 90 12.58 8.60 16.09
C HIS A 90 11.36 7.78 16.57
N GLU A 91 10.27 7.79 15.80
CA GLU A 91 9.02 7.07 16.12
C GLU A 91 9.04 5.66 15.49
N GLY A 92 9.85 4.75 16.05
CA GLY A 92 10.08 3.39 15.53
C GLY A 92 8.79 2.57 15.37
N ASP A 93 7.94 2.57 16.38
CA ASP A 93 6.64 1.86 16.36
C ASP A 93 5.71 2.35 15.24
N THR A 94 5.62 3.68 15.05
CA THR A 94 4.81 4.30 13.99
C THR A 94 5.39 3.96 12.61
N LEU A 95 6.72 3.97 12.48
CA LEU A 95 7.41 3.61 11.25
C LEU A 95 7.19 2.12 10.88
N ALA A 96 7.19 1.23 11.88
CA ALA A 96 6.87 -0.19 11.70
C ALA A 96 5.40 -0.39 11.30
N ALA A 97 4.47 0.36 11.90
CA ALA A 97 3.06 0.34 11.51
C ALA A 97 2.86 0.84 10.06
N LEU A 98 3.58 1.89 9.66
CA LEU A 98 3.59 2.40 8.30
C LEU A 98 4.12 1.34 7.31
N GLY A 99 5.17 0.60 7.68
CA GLY A 99 5.69 -0.52 6.89
C GLY A 99 4.63 -1.62 6.67
N ARG A 100 3.87 -1.99 7.71
CA ARG A 100 2.76 -2.97 7.59
C ARG A 100 1.63 -2.47 6.69
N MET A 101 1.27 -1.19 6.78
CA MET A 101 0.30 -0.57 5.87
C MET A 101 0.84 -0.56 4.43
N GLY A 102 2.11 -0.24 4.26
CA GLY A 102 2.85 -0.29 2.99
C GLY A 102 2.82 -1.68 2.36
N ALA A 103 3.01 -2.74 3.15
CA ALA A 103 2.88 -4.13 2.69
C ALA A 103 1.48 -4.45 2.13
N TRP A 104 0.46 -4.02 2.87
CA TRP A 104 -0.92 -4.26 2.49
C TRP A 104 -1.29 -3.51 1.20
N ILE A 105 -0.96 -2.22 1.11
CA ILE A 105 -1.27 -1.38 -0.05
C ILE A 105 -0.42 -1.75 -1.27
N GLY A 106 0.84 -2.13 -1.05
CA GLY A 106 1.74 -2.59 -2.11
C GLY A 106 1.19 -3.81 -2.84
N THR A 107 0.70 -4.81 -2.09
CA THR A 107 0.14 -6.04 -2.68
C THR A 107 -1.26 -5.87 -3.27
N ARG A 108 -2.10 -5.01 -2.70
CA ARG A 108 -3.53 -4.89 -3.09
C ARG A 108 -3.87 -3.71 -3.98
N VAL A 109 -3.01 -2.70 -4.02
CA VAL A 109 -3.27 -1.46 -4.77
C VAL A 109 -2.15 -1.23 -5.77
N TYR A 110 -0.88 -1.20 -5.34
CA TYR A 110 0.23 -0.88 -6.25
C TYR A 110 0.50 -2.00 -7.25
N THR A 111 0.45 -3.27 -6.83
CA THR A 111 0.66 -4.41 -7.74
C THR A 111 -0.40 -4.44 -8.86
N PRO A 112 -1.72 -4.33 -8.57
CA PRO A 112 -2.71 -4.16 -9.63
C PRO A 112 -2.48 -2.91 -10.50
N ALA A 113 -2.17 -1.77 -9.89
CA ALA A 113 -1.92 -0.52 -10.63
C ALA A 113 -0.73 -0.66 -11.60
N LEU A 114 0.35 -1.34 -11.18
CA LEU A 114 1.50 -1.69 -12.00
C LEU A 114 1.09 -2.42 -13.29
N PHE A 115 0.16 -3.37 -13.19
CA PHE A 115 -0.31 -4.14 -14.35
C PHE A 115 -1.22 -3.31 -15.25
N VAL A 116 -2.05 -2.45 -14.66
CA VAL A 116 -2.90 -1.51 -15.41
C VAL A 116 -2.03 -0.51 -16.18
N VAL A 117 -0.99 0.06 -15.55
CA VAL A 117 -0.04 0.97 -16.20
C VAL A 117 0.61 0.31 -17.41
N ILE A 118 1.25 -0.86 -17.25
CA ILE A 118 1.93 -1.49 -18.40
C ILE A 118 0.95 -1.96 -19.47
N GLY A 119 -0.19 -2.54 -19.09
CA GLY A 119 -1.18 -3.06 -20.02
C GLY A 119 -1.74 -1.98 -20.93
N PHE A 120 -2.17 -0.85 -20.35
CA PHE A 120 -2.67 0.27 -21.14
C PHE A 120 -1.55 1.06 -21.82
N GLY A 121 -0.32 1.07 -21.27
CA GLY A 121 0.84 1.64 -21.96
C GLY A 121 1.13 0.93 -23.28
N ILE A 122 1.14 -0.41 -23.28
CA ILE A 122 1.30 -1.22 -24.48
C ILE A 122 0.12 -1.04 -25.45
N ALA A 123 -1.12 -1.00 -24.93
CA ALA A 123 -2.30 -0.75 -25.75
C ALA A 123 -2.24 0.62 -26.46
N LEU A 124 -1.76 1.67 -25.79
CA LEU A 124 -1.55 2.99 -26.37
C LEU A 124 -0.47 3.00 -27.46
N MET A 125 0.65 2.28 -27.23
CA MET A 125 1.71 2.14 -28.24
C MET A 125 1.19 1.47 -29.51
N HIS A 126 0.36 0.43 -29.36
CA HIS A 126 -0.27 -0.27 -30.48
C HIS A 126 -1.29 0.61 -31.21
N GLU A 127 -2.18 1.29 -30.49
CA GLU A 127 -3.21 2.17 -31.06
C GLU A 127 -2.60 3.31 -31.89
N LEU A 128 -1.52 3.91 -31.38
CA LEU A 128 -0.82 5.01 -32.04
C LEU A 128 0.23 4.56 -33.07
N HIS A 129 0.42 3.25 -33.26
CA HIS A 129 1.43 2.66 -34.15
C HIS A 129 2.84 3.22 -33.90
N LEU A 130 3.18 3.48 -32.63
CA LEU A 130 4.44 4.08 -32.23
C LEU A 130 5.56 3.05 -32.19
N ASP A 131 6.77 3.50 -32.48
CA ASP A 131 7.98 2.70 -32.35
C ASP A 131 8.41 2.57 -30.87
N TYR A 132 8.81 1.35 -30.48
CA TYR A 132 9.30 1.06 -29.13
C TYR A 132 10.76 1.50 -28.91
N GLY A 133 11.51 1.81 -29.97
CA GLY A 133 12.90 2.28 -29.88
C GLY A 133 13.08 3.69 -29.33
N GLN A 134 11.97 4.42 -29.11
CA GLN A 134 12.01 5.78 -28.57
C GLN A 134 12.51 5.78 -27.12
N PHE A 135 13.42 6.71 -26.79
CA PHE A 135 14.05 6.78 -25.47
C PHE A 135 13.02 6.76 -24.33
N TRP A 136 11.96 7.57 -24.43
CA TRP A 136 10.93 7.67 -23.38
C TRP A 136 10.16 6.35 -23.17
N VAL A 137 9.96 5.57 -24.25
CA VAL A 137 9.36 4.24 -24.16
C VAL A 137 10.31 3.28 -23.46
N VAL A 138 11.56 3.22 -23.91
CA VAL A 138 12.58 2.32 -23.36
C VAL A 138 12.85 2.63 -21.89
N PHE A 139 12.98 3.91 -21.55
CA PHE A 139 13.19 4.37 -20.18
C PHE A 139 11.98 4.03 -19.30
N GLY A 140 10.76 4.33 -19.75
CA GLY A 140 9.53 3.98 -19.03
C GLY A 140 9.38 2.48 -18.79
N LEU A 141 9.60 1.65 -19.80
CA LEU A 141 9.54 0.18 -19.69
C LEU A 141 10.62 -0.37 -18.76
N THR A 142 11.85 0.14 -18.86
CA THR A 142 12.98 -0.28 -18.02
C THR A 142 12.75 0.12 -16.57
N GLY A 143 12.34 1.36 -16.34
CA GLY A 143 12.02 1.87 -15.00
C GLY A 143 10.85 1.10 -14.37
N TRP A 144 9.79 0.84 -15.14
CA TRP A 144 8.69 -0.02 -14.71
C TRP A 144 9.16 -1.42 -14.34
N ALA A 145 10.02 -2.04 -15.17
CA ALA A 145 10.54 -3.39 -14.89
C ALA A 145 11.39 -3.44 -13.62
N ILE A 146 12.23 -2.42 -13.40
CA ILE A 146 13.01 -2.28 -12.16
C ILE A 146 12.07 -2.18 -10.96
N ALA A 147 11.08 -1.28 -11.01
CA ALA A 147 10.10 -1.10 -9.93
C ALA A 147 9.31 -2.39 -9.65
N ALA A 148 8.89 -3.10 -10.70
CA ALA A 148 8.21 -4.39 -10.60
C ALA A 148 9.06 -5.46 -9.91
N ILE A 149 10.33 -5.59 -10.32
CA ILE A 149 11.28 -6.56 -9.74
C ILE A 149 11.57 -6.23 -8.28
N VAL A 150 11.78 -4.95 -7.95
CA VAL A 150 12.04 -4.51 -6.59
C VAL A 150 10.80 -4.72 -5.70
N GLY A 151 9.63 -4.30 -6.15
CA GLY A 151 8.38 -4.43 -5.41
C GLY A 151 7.98 -5.90 -5.18
N VAL A 152 7.86 -6.68 -6.26
CA VAL A 152 7.40 -8.08 -6.16
C VAL A 152 8.49 -9.00 -5.63
N GLY A 153 9.73 -8.82 -6.07
CA GLY A 153 10.84 -9.72 -5.77
C GLY A 153 11.57 -9.43 -4.45
N PHE A 154 11.62 -8.18 -3.99
CA PHE A 154 12.40 -7.82 -2.80
C PHE A 154 11.55 -7.39 -1.61
N VAL A 155 10.58 -6.50 -1.81
CA VAL A 155 9.82 -5.86 -0.72
C VAL A 155 9.01 -6.89 0.08
N GLY A 156 8.26 -7.77 -0.60
CA GLY A 156 7.48 -8.82 0.06
C GLY A 156 8.32 -9.72 0.98
N PRO A 157 9.40 -10.34 0.47
CA PRO A 157 10.30 -11.15 1.29
C PRO A 157 11.03 -10.38 2.39
N GLU A 158 11.38 -9.10 2.18
CA GLU A 158 12.02 -8.28 3.23
C GLU A 158 11.05 -7.98 4.38
N LEU A 159 9.78 -7.71 4.10
CA LEU A 159 8.74 -7.53 5.12
C LEU A 159 8.55 -8.78 5.98
N GLY A 160 8.58 -9.97 5.38
CA GLY A 160 8.55 -11.23 6.12
C GLY A 160 9.77 -11.40 7.03
N ARG A 161 10.97 -11.04 6.55
CA ARG A 161 12.20 -11.07 7.34
C ARG A 161 12.20 -10.04 8.48
N ILE A 162 11.54 -8.89 8.31
CA ILE A 162 11.33 -7.90 9.38
C ILE A 162 10.40 -8.46 10.46
N ASP A 163 9.30 -9.09 10.07
CA ASP A 163 8.35 -9.70 11.02
C ASP A 163 9.00 -10.83 11.82
N GLU A 164 9.77 -11.69 11.15
CA GLU A 164 10.52 -12.76 11.80
C GLU A 164 11.53 -12.20 12.81
N ALA A 165 12.34 -11.21 12.41
CA ALA A 165 13.32 -10.57 13.30
C ALA A 165 12.67 -9.89 14.51
N ALA A 166 11.50 -9.27 14.32
CA ALA A 166 10.74 -8.67 15.41
C ALA A 166 10.22 -9.72 16.40
N ARG A 167 9.84 -10.91 15.92
CA ARG A 167 9.41 -12.04 16.75
C ARG A 167 10.55 -12.70 17.50
N THR A 168 11.74 -12.81 16.92
CA THR A 168 12.90 -13.48 17.56
C THR A 168 13.72 -12.58 18.47
N HIS A 169 13.96 -11.33 18.07
CA HIS A 169 14.86 -10.41 18.77
C HIS A 169 14.14 -9.25 19.47
N GLY A 170 12.82 -9.15 19.30
CA GLY A 170 12.00 -8.04 19.78
C GLY A 170 11.88 -6.92 18.74
N PRO A 171 10.77 -6.17 18.76
CA PRO A 171 10.49 -5.10 17.78
C PRO A 171 11.50 -3.95 17.84
N GLU A 172 12.07 -3.69 19.02
CA GLU A 172 13.07 -2.62 19.26
C GLU A 172 14.52 -3.09 19.02
N SER A 173 14.71 -4.28 18.42
CA SER A 173 16.05 -4.77 18.15
C SER A 173 16.75 -3.96 17.05
N GLU A 174 18.07 -3.82 17.17
CA GLU A 174 18.88 -3.12 16.17
C GLU A 174 18.77 -3.77 14.77
N GLU A 175 18.53 -5.08 14.71
CA GLU A 175 18.32 -5.78 13.44
C GLU A 175 17.03 -5.33 12.74
N VAL A 176 15.91 -5.24 13.47
CA VAL A 176 14.65 -4.73 12.92
C VAL A 176 14.83 -3.31 12.41
N ALA A 177 15.46 -2.45 13.21
CA ALA A 177 15.74 -1.06 12.83
C ALA A 177 16.56 -0.97 11.53
N ARG A 178 17.63 -1.77 11.39
CA ARG A 178 18.44 -1.80 10.17
C ARG A 178 17.65 -2.27 8.93
N ARG A 179 16.83 -3.31 9.07
CA ARG A 179 16.01 -3.85 7.97
C ARG A 179 14.93 -2.87 7.53
N VAL A 180 14.23 -2.26 8.49
CA VAL A 180 13.24 -1.20 8.23
C VAL A 180 13.89 -0.03 7.51
N LYS A 181 15.05 0.45 7.97
CA LYS A 181 15.78 1.54 7.30
C LYS A 181 16.15 1.20 5.86
N ARG A 182 16.61 -0.02 5.60
CA ARG A 182 16.92 -0.50 4.25
C ARG A 182 15.66 -0.55 3.37
N LEU A 183 14.54 -1.02 3.91
CA LEU A 183 13.26 -1.06 3.19
C LEU A 183 12.83 0.36 2.76
N PHE A 184 12.87 1.34 3.67
CA PHE A 184 12.52 2.72 3.35
C PHE A 184 13.51 3.40 2.38
N ALA A 185 14.79 3.02 2.41
CA ALA A 185 15.75 3.48 1.41
C ALA A 185 15.39 2.99 0.00
N ILE A 186 14.91 1.76 -0.11
CA ILE A 186 14.43 1.18 -1.38
C ILE A 186 13.15 1.88 -1.85
N PHE A 187 12.20 2.14 -0.95
CA PHE A 187 11.00 2.91 -1.30
C PHE A 187 11.34 4.31 -1.81
N ARG A 188 12.30 5.01 -1.20
CA ARG A 188 12.76 6.32 -1.71
C ARG A 188 13.34 6.25 -3.11
N PHE A 189 14.13 5.22 -3.38
CA PHE A 189 14.67 4.97 -4.71
C PHE A 189 13.54 4.71 -5.72
N ASP A 190 12.58 3.87 -5.36
CA ASP A 190 11.42 3.55 -6.20
C ASP A 190 10.59 4.80 -6.48
N THR A 191 10.25 5.59 -5.46
CA THR A 191 9.54 6.86 -5.60
C THR A 191 10.28 7.81 -6.55
N ALA A 192 11.60 7.95 -6.40
CA ALA A 192 12.40 8.81 -7.28
C ALA A 192 12.38 8.32 -8.74
N LEU A 193 12.52 7.00 -8.95
CA LEU A 193 12.43 6.38 -10.27
C LEU A 193 11.06 6.62 -10.91
N LEU A 194 9.97 6.43 -10.16
CA LEU A 194 8.60 6.64 -10.64
C LEU A 194 8.36 8.11 -11.03
N ILE A 195 8.88 9.07 -10.25
CA ILE A 195 8.83 10.50 -10.60
C ILE A 195 9.57 10.76 -11.91
N LEU A 196 10.76 10.18 -12.09
CA LEU A 196 11.53 10.33 -13.33
C LEU A 196 10.79 9.76 -14.54
N ILE A 197 10.13 8.60 -14.40
CA ILE A 197 9.30 8.01 -15.47
C ILE A 197 8.16 8.97 -15.83
N VAL A 198 7.46 9.52 -14.84
CA VAL A 198 6.36 10.47 -15.10
C VAL A 198 6.86 11.72 -15.82
N LEU A 199 8.01 12.27 -15.43
CA LEU A 199 8.63 13.43 -16.08
C LEU A 199 9.08 13.13 -17.52
N ASP A 200 9.68 11.96 -17.74
CA ASP A 200 10.09 11.48 -19.07
C ASP A 200 8.87 11.32 -20.00
N MET A 201 7.80 10.69 -19.52
CA MET A 201 6.55 10.53 -20.27
C MET A 201 5.85 11.87 -20.55
N ALA A 202 5.88 12.81 -19.60
CA ALA A 202 5.27 14.12 -19.73
C ALA A 202 6.04 15.05 -20.69
N THR A 203 7.36 14.89 -20.78
CA THR A 203 8.22 15.66 -21.68
C THR A 203 8.49 14.95 -23.01
N ARG A 204 7.78 13.84 -23.27
CA ARG A 204 7.90 13.08 -24.53
C ARG A 204 7.76 14.03 -25.74
N PRO A 205 8.59 13.87 -26.78
CA PRO A 205 8.47 14.73 -27.96
C PRO A 205 7.10 14.55 -28.62
N SER A 206 6.38 15.65 -28.83
CA SER A 206 5.23 15.67 -29.73
C SER A 206 5.75 15.91 -31.14
N PHE A 207 5.64 14.92 -32.02
CA PHE A 207 5.86 15.07 -33.46
C PHE A 207 4.51 15.13 -34.17
#